data_AF-A0A9W8XWG0-F1
#
_entry.id   AF-A0A9W8XWG0-F1
#
_cell.length_a   1.000
_cell.length_b   1.000
_cell.length_c   1.000
_cell.angle_alpha   90.00
_cell.angle_beta   90.00
_cell.angle_gamma   90.00
#
_symmetry.space_group_name_H-M   'P 1'
#
loop_
_entity.id
_entity.type
_entity.pdbx_description
1 polymer ?
#
loop_
_entity_poly.entity_id
_entity_poly.type
_entity_poly.pdbx_seq_one_letter_code
_entity_poly.pdbx_strand_id
1 'polypeptide(L)'
;MAFTTSPDKPVPHFDPAGDMGEFTYAVSQMPPGKAYMAAGTTCTWPQFLETWAKVNGVKASYKQVTPEEMIEATPDREAGTEVAAMFSYSSDPGYDGGMNLLSADDLRKAGIDCPLTTWEDWAKKHDWSSVLNK
;
A
#
# COMPACT_ATOMS: atom_id res chain seq x y z
N MET A 1 -14.68 2.31 0.67
CA MET A 1 -13.50 2.82 -0.07
C MET A 1 -13.77 2.62 -1.55
N ALA A 2 -13.56 3.64 -2.38
CA ALA A 2 -13.90 3.60 -3.80
C ALA A 2 -12.68 3.98 -4.65
N PHE A 3 -12.04 3.01 -5.30
CA PHE A 3 -10.83 3.22 -6.11
C PHE A 3 -10.94 2.59 -7.49
N THR A 4 -10.08 3.01 -8.43
CA THR A 4 -9.99 2.42 -9.77
C THR A 4 -9.31 1.06 -9.80
N THR A 5 -8.73 0.64 -8.67
CA THR A 5 -7.94 -0.58 -8.55
C THR A 5 -8.78 -1.85 -8.71
N SER A 6 -8.21 -2.88 -9.32
CA SER A 6 -8.77 -4.23 -9.31
C SER A 6 -8.83 -4.76 -7.87
N PRO A 7 -9.96 -5.34 -7.43
CA PRO A 7 -10.11 -5.88 -6.09
C PRO A 7 -9.21 -7.10 -5.82
N ASP A 8 -8.70 -7.74 -6.87
CA ASP A 8 -7.96 -9.00 -6.79
C ASP A 8 -6.44 -8.79 -6.87
N LYS A 9 -5.98 -7.55 -7.11
CA LYS A 9 -4.56 -7.21 -7.25
C LYS A 9 -3.97 -6.79 -5.90
N PRO A 10 -2.97 -7.52 -5.37
CA PRO A 10 -2.28 -7.10 -4.15
C PRO A 10 -1.42 -5.86 -4.39
N VAL A 11 -1.38 -4.98 -3.40
CA VAL A 11 -0.59 -3.74 -3.40
C VAL A 11 0.35 -3.76 -2.18
N PRO A 12 1.62 -3.37 -2.32
CA PRO A 12 2.53 -3.22 -1.20
C PRO A 12 2.17 -1.99 -0.37
N HIS A 13 2.13 -2.15 0.94
CA HIS A 13 1.94 -1.08 1.91
C HIS A 13 3.14 -0.99 2.85
N PHE A 14 3.58 0.24 3.08
CA PHE A 14 4.82 0.54 3.78
C PHE A 14 4.59 1.72 4.73
N ASP A 15 5.25 1.72 5.89
CA ASP A 15 5.31 2.86 6.80
C ASP A 15 6.63 3.63 6.54
N PRO A 16 6.62 4.71 5.73
CA PRO A 16 7.85 5.39 5.39
C PRO A 16 8.50 6.08 6.59
N ALA A 17 7.72 6.50 7.59
CA ALA A 17 8.23 7.20 8.75
C ALA A 17 8.86 6.22 9.75
N GLY A 18 8.24 5.06 9.95
CA GLY A 18 8.73 4.03 10.87
C GLY A 18 9.86 3.17 10.30
N ASP A 19 9.80 2.82 9.01
CA ASP A 19 10.57 1.68 8.50
C ASP A 19 11.65 2.04 7.46
N MET A 20 11.64 3.25 6.88
CA MET A 20 12.56 3.59 5.78
C MET A 20 14.04 3.47 6.17
N GLY A 21 14.39 3.84 7.40
CA GLY A 21 15.75 3.73 7.92
C GLY A 21 16.23 2.28 7.97
N GLU A 22 15.46 1.42 8.64
CA GLU A 22 15.77 -0.01 8.80
C GLU A 22 15.81 -0.73 7.44
N PHE A 23 14.84 -0.46 6.56
CA PHE A 23 14.81 -1.05 5.22
C PHE A 23 16.04 -0.65 4.40
N THR A 24 16.41 0.63 4.41
CA THR A 24 17.60 1.13 3.72
C THR A 24 18.87 0.50 4.27
N TYR A 25 18.96 0.35 5.60
CA TYR A 25 20.09 -0.30 6.25
C TYR A 25 20.20 -1.78 5.84
N ALA A 26 19.11 -2.53 5.82
CA ALA A 26 19.09 -3.91 5.35
C ALA A 26 19.52 -4.02 3.88
N VAL A 27 19.02 -3.14 3.01
CA VAL A 27 19.41 -3.09 1.59
C VAL A 27 20.91 -2.81 1.41
N SER A 28 21.50 -1.96 2.27
CA SER A 28 22.92 -1.61 2.19
C SER A 28 23.88 -2.79 2.43
N GLN A 29 23.39 -3.86 3.05
CA GLN A 29 24.15 -5.09 3.32
C GLN A 29 24.17 -6.05 2.12
N MET A 30 23.36 -5.78 1.10
CA MET A 30 23.32 -6.58 -0.13
C MET A 30 24.34 -6.11 -1.17
N PRO A 31 24.82 -7.02 -2.03
CA PRO A 31 25.59 -6.64 -3.21
C PRO A 31 24.83 -5.62 -4.10
N PRO A 32 25.56 -4.72 -4.78
CA PRO A 32 24.96 -3.71 -5.66
C PRO A 32 24.25 -4.34 -6.88
N GLY A 33 23.43 -3.54 -7.56
CA GLY A 33 22.76 -3.94 -8.81
C GLY A 33 21.45 -4.70 -8.63
N LYS A 34 20.83 -4.62 -7.46
CA LYS A 34 19.53 -5.23 -7.13
C LYS A 34 18.44 -4.17 -7.05
N ALA A 35 17.19 -4.58 -7.24
CA ALA A 35 16.01 -3.74 -7.10
C ALA A 35 15.08 -4.34 -6.04
N TYR A 36 14.35 -3.48 -5.32
CA TYR A 36 13.65 -3.86 -4.09
C TYR A 36 12.24 -3.27 -4.05
N MET A 37 11.35 -3.97 -3.34
CA MET A 37 10.03 -3.48 -2.96
C MET A 37 9.95 -3.43 -1.43
N ALA A 38 9.81 -2.22 -0.89
CA ALA A 38 9.58 -2.02 0.53
C ALA A 38 8.10 -2.26 0.83
N ALA A 39 7.80 -3.24 1.68
CA ALA A 39 6.42 -3.53 2.09
C ALA A 39 6.41 -4.23 3.44
N GLY A 40 5.74 -3.64 4.43
CA GLY A 40 5.43 -4.32 5.69
C GLY A 40 4.19 -5.21 5.59
N THR A 41 3.33 -4.96 4.61
CA THR A 41 2.21 -5.84 4.25
C THR A 41 1.91 -5.71 2.77
N THR A 42 1.70 -6.84 2.09
CA THR A 42 1.17 -6.88 0.73
C THR A 42 -0.22 -7.48 0.79
N CYS A 43 -1.25 -6.73 0.40
CA CYS A 43 -2.63 -7.17 0.46
C CYS A 43 -3.48 -6.49 -0.62
N THR A 44 -4.66 -7.03 -0.90
CA THR A 44 -5.61 -6.35 -1.80
C THR A 44 -6.31 -5.19 -1.09
N TRP A 45 -6.86 -4.22 -1.85
CA TRP A 45 -7.64 -3.13 -1.25
C TRP A 45 -8.86 -3.57 -0.43
N PRO A 46 -9.61 -4.62 -0.83
CA PRO A 46 -10.61 -5.23 0.06
C PRO A 46 -10.04 -5.70 1.40
N GLN A 47 -8.89 -6.38 1.42
CA GLN A 47 -8.24 -6.86 2.65
C GLN A 47 -7.69 -5.70 3.50
N PHE A 48 -7.13 -4.67 2.85
CA PHE A 48 -6.69 -3.43 3.49
C PHE A 48 -7.86 -2.80 4.26
N LEU A 49 -9.00 -2.64 3.58
CA LEU A 49 -10.20 -2.05 4.15
C LEU A 49 -10.82 -2.93 5.24
N GLU A 50 -10.83 -4.26 5.07
CA GLU A 50 -11.29 -5.20 6.09
C GLU A 50 -10.46 -5.08 7.37
N THR A 51 -9.14 -4.99 7.24
CA THR A 51 -8.24 -4.77 8.38
C THR A 51 -8.56 -3.46 9.09
N TRP A 52 -8.71 -2.36 8.34
CA TRP A 52 -9.12 -1.06 8.89
C TRP A 52 -10.47 -1.12 9.61
N ALA A 53 -11.45 -1.79 9.00
CA ALA A 53 -12.80 -1.93 9.54
C ALA A 53 -12.79 -2.75 10.84
N LYS A 54 -12.03 -3.85 10.88
CA LYS A 54 -11.80 -4.66 12.08
C LYS A 54 -11.14 -3.86 13.20
N VAL A 55 -10.08 -3.12 12.89
CA VAL A 55 -9.35 -2.28 13.88
C VAL A 55 -10.27 -1.24 14.50
N ASN A 56 -11.18 -0.66 13.72
CA ASN A 56 -12.08 0.40 14.18
C ASN A 56 -13.47 -0.09 14.64
N GLY A 57 -13.74 -1.40 14.56
CA GLY A 57 -15.04 -1.96 14.95
C GLY A 57 -16.21 -1.50 14.07
N VAL A 58 -15.97 -1.15 12.80
CA VAL A 58 -16.99 -0.68 11.86
C VAL A 58 -17.21 -1.64 10.70
N LYS A 59 -18.28 -1.41 9.93
CA LYS A 59 -18.49 -2.09 8.64
C LYS A 59 -18.03 -1.18 7.51
N ALA A 60 -17.32 -1.76 6.55
CA ALA A 60 -16.91 -1.06 5.34
C ALA A 60 -16.92 -2.01 4.15
N SER A 61 -17.10 -1.46 2.95
CA SER A 61 -17.04 -2.21 1.70
C SER A 61 -16.17 -1.49 0.67
N TYR A 62 -15.52 -2.30 -0.16
CA TYR A 62 -14.75 -1.82 -1.30
C TYR A 62 -15.66 -1.74 -2.54
N LYS A 63 -15.53 -0.66 -3.31
CA LYS A 63 -16.17 -0.49 -4.62
C LYS A 63 -15.07 -0.16 -5.63
N GLN A 64 -14.91 -0.98 -6.65
CA GLN A 64 -14.14 -0.56 -7.81
C GLN A 64 -14.96 0.47 -8.61
N VAL A 65 -14.35 1.59 -8.97
CA VAL A 65 -14.95 2.66 -9.76
C VAL A 65 -14.16 2.90 -11.04
N THR A 66 -14.77 3.59 -12.00
CA THR A 66 -14.10 4.06 -13.22
C THR A 66 -13.17 5.24 -12.91
N PRO A 67 -12.16 5.51 -13.77
CA PRO A 67 -11.34 6.71 -13.66
C PRO A 67 -12.15 8.00 -13.63
N GLU A 68 -13.17 8.14 -14.48
CA GLU A 68 -13.99 9.36 -14.49
C GLU A 68 -14.78 9.53 -13.18
N GLU A 69 -15.37 8.47 -12.63
CA GLU A 69 -16.03 8.53 -11.31
C GLU A 69 -15.08 9.01 -10.20
N MET A 70 -13.80 8.63 -10.25
CA MET A 70 -12.79 9.10 -9.29
C MET A 70 -12.39 10.57 -9.53
N ILE A 71 -12.25 10.97 -10.79
CA ILE A 71 -11.95 12.35 -11.17
C ILE A 71 -13.06 13.29 -10.70
N GLU A 72 -14.32 12.94 -10.95
CA GLU A 72 -15.50 13.70 -10.53
C GLU A 72 -15.64 13.77 -9.00
N ALA A 73 -15.20 12.74 -8.28
CA ALA A 73 -15.20 12.71 -6.82
C ALA A 73 -14.05 13.52 -6.19
N THR A 74 -13.09 13.98 -6.99
CA THR A 74 -11.95 14.78 -6.51
C THR A 74 -12.24 16.27 -6.72
N PRO A 75 -12.04 17.14 -5.71
CA PRO A 75 -12.36 18.56 -5.84
C PRO A 75 -11.64 19.29 -6.98
N ASP A 76 -10.42 18.86 -7.29
CA ASP A 76 -9.62 19.38 -8.40
C ASP A 76 -9.49 18.31 -9.49
N ARG A 77 -9.84 18.66 -10.73
CA ARG A 77 -9.91 17.71 -11.84
C ARG A 77 -8.53 17.16 -12.23
N GLU A 78 -7.51 18.02 -12.26
CA GLU A 78 -6.16 17.61 -12.66
C GLU A 78 -5.56 16.69 -11.59
N ALA A 79 -5.72 17.03 -10.30
CA ALA A 79 -5.37 16.13 -9.21
C ALA A 79 -6.15 14.81 -9.28
N GLY A 80 -7.44 14.84 -9.57
CA GLY A 80 -8.25 13.65 -9.77
C GLY A 80 -7.74 12.77 -10.92
N THR A 81 -7.24 13.39 -11.99
CA THR A 81 -6.68 12.69 -13.15
C THR A 81 -5.40 11.93 -12.77
N GLU A 82 -4.49 12.60 -12.07
CA GLU A 82 -3.26 11.98 -11.57
C GLU A 82 -3.56 10.85 -10.57
N VAL A 83 -4.50 11.06 -9.64
CA VAL A 83 -4.88 10.07 -8.63
C VAL A 83 -5.53 8.84 -9.29
N ALA A 84 -6.43 9.04 -10.26
CA ALA A 84 -7.05 7.96 -11.01
C ALA A 84 -6.03 7.15 -11.83
N ALA A 85 -5.06 7.81 -12.46
CA ALA A 85 -3.97 7.14 -13.16
C ALA A 85 -3.09 6.33 -12.19
N MET A 86 -2.66 6.93 -11.07
CA MET A 86 -1.82 6.29 -10.05
C MET A 86 -2.48 5.02 -9.49
N PHE A 87 -3.75 5.08 -9.10
CA PHE A 87 -4.45 3.90 -8.61
C PHE A 87 -4.60 2.85 -9.72
N SER A 88 -5.00 3.24 -10.93
CA SER A 88 -5.19 2.28 -12.03
C SER A 88 -3.89 1.53 -12.36
N TYR A 89 -2.75 2.23 -12.34
CA TYR A 89 -1.42 1.65 -12.56
C TYR A 89 -1.09 0.52 -11.58
N SER A 90 -1.51 0.65 -10.32
CA SER A 90 -1.27 -0.38 -9.29
C SER A 90 -1.96 -1.73 -9.58
N SER A 91 -2.90 -1.76 -10.53
CA SER A 91 -3.60 -2.97 -10.98
C SER A 91 -3.06 -3.53 -12.29
N ASP A 92 -2.68 -2.65 -13.22
CA ASP A 92 -2.10 -3.00 -14.52
C ASP A 92 -1.12 -1.89 -14.96
N PRO A 93 0.19 -2.17 -15.06
CA PRO A 93 0.84 -3.50 -14.95
C PRO A 93 0.89 -4.09 -13.53
N GLY A 94 0.71 -3.26 -12.49
CA GLY A 94 0.97 -3.62 -11.11
C GLY A 94 1.96 -2.66 -10.46
N TYR A 95 1.98 -2.60 -9.13
CA TYR A 95 2.88 -1.69 -8.39
C TYR A 95 4.37 -2.01 -8.61
N ASP A 96 4.70 -3.25 -8.96
CA ASP A 96 6.04 -3.70 -9.33
C ASP A 96 6.46 -3.28 -10.75
N GLY A 97 5.54 -2.73 -11.56
CA GLY A 97 5.79 -2.38 -12.95
C GLY A 97 6.14 -3.59 -13.83
N GLY A 98 5.83 -4.82 -13.40
CA GLY A 98 6.28 -6.06 -14.04
C GLY A 98 7.76 -6.40 -13.80
N MET A 99 8.43 -5.75 -12.85
CA MET A 99 9.82 -6.05 -12.48
C MET A 99 9.90 -7.15 -11.42
N ASN A 100 11.00 -7.92 -11.44
CA ASN A 100 11.30 -8.86 -10.37
C ASN A 100 12.04 -8.13 -9.23
N LEU A 101 11.32 -7.82 -8.15
CA LEU A 101 11.81 -7.01 -7.03
C LEU A 101 12.01 -7.85 -5.77
N LEU A 102 13.11 -7.63 -5.06
CA LEU A 102 13.38 -8.31 -3.79
C LEU A 102 12.59 -7.67 -2.65
N SER A 103 12.01 -8.52 -1.81
CA SER A 103 11.23 -8.11 -0.64
C SER A 103 12.05 -8.17 0.65
N ALA A 104 11.47 -7.68 1.75
CA ALA A 104 12.01 -7.91 3.09
C ALA A 104 12.16 -9.41 3.43
N ASP A 105 11.28 -10.28 2.91
CA ASP A 105 11.39 -11.73 3.08
C ASP A 105 12.66 -12.28 2.42
N ASP A 106 13.02 -11.73 1.26
CA ASP A 106 14.22 -12.16 0.54
C ASP A 106 15.51 -11.68 1.23
N LEU A 107 15.47 -10.47 1.84
CA LEU A 107 16.53 -10.00 2.73
C LEU A 107 16.69 -10.93 3.94
N ARG A 108 15.57 -11.32 4.58
CA ARG A 108 15.57 -12.25 5.72
C ARG A 108 16.08 -13.65 5.35
N LYS A 109 15.72 -14.18 4.17
CA LYS A 109 16.27 -15.44 3.64
C LYS A 109 17.78 -15.35 3.38
N ALA A 110 18.30 -14.16 3.09
CA ALA A 110 19.74 -13.91 2.94
C ALA A 110 20.46 -13.73 4.30
N GLY A 111 19.76 -13.87 5.43
CA GLY A 111 20.33 -13.71 6.77
C GLY A 111 20.43 -12.25 7.23
N ILE A 112 19.78 -11.31 6.54
CA ILE A 112 19.75 -9.89 6.89
C ILE A 112 18.44 -9.61 7.61
N ASP A 113 18.52 -9.10 8.83
CA ASP A 113 17.31 -8.67 9.55
C ASP A 113 16.71 -7.44 8.88
N CYS A 114 15.38 -7.43 8.78
CA CYS A 114 14.61 -6.39 8.12
C CYS A 114 13.19 -6.36 8.69
N PRO A 115 13.03 -5.93 9.96
CA PRO A 115 11.71 -5.81 10.56
C PRO A 115 10.96 -4.65 9.91
N LEU A 116 9.71 -4.89 9.52
CA LEU A 116 8.82 -3.88 8.93
C LEU A 116 7.49 -3.87 9.65
N THR A 117 6.89 -2.70 9.79
CA THR A 117 5.60 -2.48 10.43
C THR A 117 4.47 -3.01 9.56
N THR A 118 3.63 -3.90 10.11
CA THR A 118 2.48 -4.41 9.37
C THR A 118 1.39 -3.34 9.22
N TRP A 119 0.55 -3.47 8.19
CA TRP A 119 -0.61 -2.58 8.01
C TRP A 119 -1.53 -2.58 9.25
N GLU A 120 -1.77 -3.75 9.85
CA GLU A 120 -2.63 -3.86 11.04
C GLU A 120 -2.02 -3.13 12.25
N ASP A 121 -0.72 -3.29 12.50
CA ASP A 121 -0.03 -2.61 13.60
C ASP A 121 0.03 -1.10 13.40
N TRP A 122 0.26 -0.66 12.17
CA TRP A 122 0.22 0.76 11.83
C TRP A 122 -1.19 1.32 12.05
N ALA A 123 -2.22 0.65 11.53
CA ALA A 123 -3.61 1.09 11.64
C ALA A 123 -4.09 1.22 13.08
N LYS A 124 -3.67 0.33 13.98
CA LYS A 124 -4.00 0.38 15.43
C LYS A 124 -3.40 1.58 16.16
N LYS A 125 -2.26 2.10 15.70
CA LYS A 125 -1.55 3.21 16.35
C LYS A 125 -2.12 4.58 15.99
N HIS A 126 -2.95 4.67 14.95
CA HIS A 126 -3.43 5.93 14.41
C HIS A 126 -4.86 6.24 14.84
N ASP A 127 -5.15 7.53 15.04
CA ASP A 127 -6.49 8.03 15.32
C ASP A 127 -7.28 8.21 14.01
N TRP A 128 -8.45 7.59 13.95
CA TRP A 128 -9.35 7.60 12.79
C TRP A 128 -10.59 8.47 13.00
N SER A 129 -10.68 9.20 14.13
CA SER A 129 -11.84 10.02 14.50
C SER A 129 -12.27 10.99 13.39
N SER A 130 -11.31 11.59 12.68
CA SER A 130 -11.55 12.53 11.58
C SER A 130 -12.22 11.91 10.34
N VAL A 131 -12.15 10.58 10.19
CA VAL A 131 -12.78 9.83 9.10
C VAL A 131 -14.12 9.24 9.56
N LEU A 132 -14.19 8.78 10.80
CA LEU A 132 -15.36 8.07 11.35
C LEU A 132 -16.48 9.01 11.81
N ASN A 133 -16.14 10.23 12.26
CA ASN A 133 -17.10 11.17 12.87
C ASN A 133 -17.54 12.29 11.90
N LYS A 134 -17.49 12.04 10.59
CA LYS A 134 -17.99 12.99 9.58
C LYS A 134 -19.50 12.91 9.41
#